data_AF-A0A1W2BYN7-F1
#
_entry.id   AF-A0A1W2BYN7-F1
#
_cell.length_a   1.000
_cell.length_b   1.000
_cell.length_c   1.000
_cell.angle_alpha   90.00
_cell.angle_beta   90.00
_cell.angle_gamma   90.00
#
_symmetry.space_group_name_H-M   'P 1'
#
loop_
_entity.id
_entity.type
_entity.pdbx_description
1 polymer ?
#
loop_
_entity_poly.entity_id
_entity_poly.type
_entity_poly.pdbx_seq_one_letter_code
_entity_poly.pdbx_strand_id
1 'polypeptide(L)'
;MDEFWVFGYGSLMWNPGFAYEQRIEARANGYRRSLCVRSFVHRGTPENPGLVLGLDRGGSCRGIAFRVADAVREEVIAYLRERELVTNVYLERRLPVTLKDGRRVPALTYVVDRAHQQYAGALDVREAAAVVSQASGKSGPNHLYVANTLSHMQEMGIRDQWLEQVAAMVMPAA
;
A
#
# COMPACT_ATOMS: atom_id res chain seq x y z
N MET A 1 23.68 -17.27 -2.00
CA MET A 1 22.47 -16.96 -2.79
C MET A 1 21.77 -15.83 -2.06
N ASP A 2 21.51 -14.71 -2.73
CA ASP A 2 20.93 -13.53 -2.07
C ASP A 2 19.49 -13.79 -1.66
N GLU A 3 19.16 -13.54 -0.39
CA GLU A 3 17.81 -13.72 0.16
C GLU A 3 16.77 -12.93 -0.66
N PHE A 4 15.59 -13.51 -0.85
CA PHE A 4 14.48 -12.83 -1.49
C PHE A 4 13.52 -12.24 -0.46
N TRP A 5 13.38 -10.92 -0.48
CA TRP A 5 12.49 -10.18 0.40
C TRP A 5 11.41 -9.44 -0.40
N VAL A 6 10.19 -9.43 0.12
CA VAL A 6 9.06 -8.62 -0.38
C VAL A 6 8.67 -7.63 0.70
N PHE A 7 8.53 -6.35 0.37
CA PHE A 7 8.08 -5.29 1.28
C PHE A 7 6.64 -4.88 0.97
N GLY A 8 5.75 -5.14 1.91
CA GLY A 8 4.35 -4.71 1.89
C GLY A 8 4.15 -3.45 2.73
N TYR A 9 3.43 -2.47 2.17
CA TYR A 9 3.04 -1.24 2.86
C TYR A 9 1.52 -1.01 2.86
N GLY A 10 0.75 -1.85 2.18
CA GLY A 10 -0.72 -1.81 2.15
C GLY A 10 -1.29 -3.18 2.48
N SER A 11 -2.22 -3.65 1.67
CA SER A 11 -2.91 -4.94 1.88
C SER A 11 -1.97 -6.14 2.00
N LEU A 12 -0.79 -6.11 1.38
CA LEU A 12 0.22 -7.16 1.54
C LEU A 12 0.68 -7.38 2.99
N MET A 13 0.53 -6.38 3.89
CA MET A 13 0.95 -6.52 5.29
C MET A 13 0.11 -7.54 6.09
N TRP A 14 -1.17 -7.69 5.73
CA TRP A 14 -2.14 -8.58 6.40
C TRP A 14 -2.70 -9.67 5.48
N ASN A 15 -2.68 -9.45 4.16
CA ASN A 15 -3.10 -10.40 3.16
C ASN A 15 -2.02 -10.54 2.06
N PRO A 16 -0.88 -11.20 2.37
CA PRO A 16 0.20 -11.39 1.39
C PRO A 16 -0.24 -12.29 0.23
N GLY A 17 -0.93 -13.39 0.52
CA GLY A 17 -1.39 -14.36 -0.49
C GLY A 17 -0.26 -15.19 -1.11
N PHE A 18 0.89 -15.30 -0.43
CA PHE A 18 1.99 -16.18 -0.79
C PHE A 18 2.67 -16.74 0.47
N ALA A 19 3.41 -17.83 0.31
CA ALA A 19 4.18 -18.45 1.39
C ALA A 19 5.47 -17.67 1.70
N TYR A 20 5.82 -17.56 2.99
CA TYR A 20 7.03 -16.89 3.46
C TYR A 20 7.67 -17.66 4.62
N GLU A 21 8.98 -17.57 4.73
CA GLU A 21 9.78 -18.18 5.81
C GLU A 21 9.94 -17.24 7.01
N GLN A 22 9.87 -15.93 6.77
CA GLN A 22 9.97 -14.92 7.82
C GLN A 22 9.03 -13.76 7.54
N ARG A 23 8.42 -13.22 8.59
CA ARG A 23 7.63 -11.97 8.58
C ARG A 23 8.18 -11.05 9.65
N ILE A 24 8.64 -9.87 9.28
CA ILE A 24 9.26 -8.91 10.20
C ILE A 24 8.86 -7.48 9.84
N GLU A 25 8.65 -6.63 10.84
CA GLU A 25 8.47 -5.20 10.60
C GLU A 25 9.69 -4.62 9.89
N ALA A 26 9.44 -3.70 8.96
CA ALA A 26 10.50 -3.04 8.21
C ALA A 26 10.14 -1.58 7.91
N ARG A 27 11.17 -0.80 7.57
CA ARG A 27 11.05 0.59 7.16
C ARG A 27 11.71 0.83 5.80
N ALA A 28 10.96 1.43 4.89
CA ALA A 28 11.48 1.99 3.65
C ALA A 28 11.74 3.49 3.83
N ASN A 29 12.99 3.94 3.67
CA ASN A 29 13.35 5.36 3.75
C ASN A 29 13.28 6.02 2.36
N GLY A 30 12.90 7.30 2.32
CA GLY A 30 12.69 8.04 1.07
C GLY A 30 11.34 7.79 0.41
N TYR A 31 10.46 7.04 1.08
CA TYR A 31 9.10 6.74 0.61
C TYR A 31 8.08 6.87 1.74
N ARG A 32 6.85 7.24 1.41
CA ARG A 32 5.72 7.40 2.33
C ARG A 32 4.52 6.63 1.79
N ARG A 33 3.71 6.10 2.71
CA ARG A 33 2.36 5.63 2.38
C ARG A 33 1.47 6.84 2.13
N SER A 34 0.65 6.82 1.08
CA SER A 34 -0.29 7.91 0.79
C SER A 34 -1.49 7.41 -0.02
N LEU A 35 -2.69 7.96 0.23
CA LEU A 35 -3.88 7.78 -0.62
C LEU A 35 -3.71 8.58 -1.92
N CYS A 36 -2.82 8.12 -2.79
CA CYS A 36 -2.35 8.86 -3.97
C CYS A 36 -2.63 8.15 -5.30
N VAL A 37 -3.45 7.09 -5.29
CA VAL A 37 -3.81 6.33 -6.50
C VAL A 37 -5.32 6.39 -6.71
N ARG A 38 -5.74 6.87 -7.88
CA ARG A 38 -7.13 6.86 -8.33
C ARG A 38 -7.54 5.43 -8.67
N SER A 39 -8.52 4.87 -7.96
CA SER A 39 -9.07 3.54 -8.20
C SER A 39 -10.29 3.63 -9.11
N PHE A 40 -10.19 3.09 -10.32
CA PHE A 40 -11.26 3.09 -11.33
C PHE A 40 -12.14 1.84 -11.33
N VAL A 41 -11.82 0.84 -10.49
CA VAL A 41 -12.52 -0.46 -10.53
C VAL A 41 -12.93 -0.92 -9.13
N HIS A 42 -11.98 -1.01 -8.21
CA HIS A 42 -12.23 -1.64 -6.91
C HIS A 42 -12.92 -0.71 -5.92
N ARG A 43 -12.47 0.55 -5.85
CA ARG A 43 -12.95 1.53 -4.85
C ARG A 43 -13.57 2.77 -5.48
N GLY A 44 -13.79 2.75 -6.78
CA GLY A 44 -14.47 3.79 -7.54
C GLY A 44 -14.74 3.30 -8.96
N THR A 45 -15.13 4.23 -9.83
CA THR A 45 -15.31 4.02 -11.28
C THR A 45 -14.42 5.00 -12.06
N PRO A 46 -14.30 4.89 -13.40
CA PRO A 46 -13.60 5.91 -14.19
C PRO A 46 -14.21 7.32 -14.03
N GLU A 47 -15.54 7.42 -13.88
CA GLU A 47 -16.28 8.69 -13.75
C GLU A 47 -16.21 9.25 -12.32
N ASN A 48 -16.23 8.37 -11.32
CA ASN A 48 -16.11 8.73 -9.91
C ASN A 48 -15.02 7.88 -9.22
N PRO A 49 -13.74 8.22 -9.43
CA PRO A 49 -12.63 7.43 -8.95
C PRO A 49 -12.48 7.50 -7.43
N GLY A 50 -12.20 6.36 -6.80
CA GLY A 50 -11.80 6.31 -5.40
C GLY A 50 -10.32 6.61 -5.22
N LEU A 51 -9.86 6.66 -3.97
CA LEU A 51 -8.46 6.73 -3.58
C LEU A 51 -8.04 5.44 -2.88
N VAL A 52 -6.90 4.90 -3.32
CA VAL A 52 -6.23 3.77 -2.68
C VAL A 52 -4.77 4.11 -2.40
N LEU A 53 -4.15 3.31 -1.53
CA LEU A 53 -2.77 3.53 -1.10
C LEU A 53 -1.79 3.36 -2.25
N GLY A 54 -0.75 4.19 -2.24
CA GLY A 54 0.49 3.98 -2.97
C GLY A 54 1.69 4.32 -2.10
N LEU A 55 2.84 3.76 -2.48
CA LEU A 55 4.14 4.11 -1.90
C LEU A 55 4.76 5.21 -2.76
N ASP A 56 4.62 6.44 -2.27
CA ASP A 56 5.04 7.66 -2.95
C ASP A 56 6.40 8.14 -2.42
N ARG A 57 7.13 8.98 -3.18
CA ARG A 57 8.43 9.50 -2.73
C ARG A 57 8.28 10.49 -1.55
N GLY A 58 9.21 10.40 -0.62
CA GLY A 58 9.38 11.30 0.53
C GLY A 58 9.24 10.60 1.89
N GLY A 59 9.88 11.13 2.93
CA GLY A 59 9.71 10.64 4.31
C GLY A 59 10.20 9.21 4.55
N SER A 60 9.44 8.45 5.33
CA SER A 60 9.67 7.02 5.59
C SER A 60 8.35 6.27 5.73
N CYS A 61 8.34 4.99 5.37
CA CYS A 61 7.17 4.13 5.42
C CYS A 61 7.47 2.91 6.28
N ARG A 62 6.67 2.70 7.34
CA ARG A 62 6.66 1.45 8.10
C ARG A 62 5.75 0.44 7.40
N GLY A 63 6.25 -0.77 7.22
CA GLY A 63 5.50 -1.88 6.65
C GLY A 63 6.03 -3.22 7.16
N ILE A 64 5.79 -4.28 6.39
CA ILE A 64 6.20 -5.64 6.71
C ILE A 64 7.10 -6.15 5.59
N ALA A 65 8.25 -6.72 5.95
CA ALA A 65 9.11 -7.45 5.05
C ALA A 65 8.87 -8.97 5.23
N PHE A 66 8.73 -9.66 4.12
CA PHE A 66 8.55 -11.11 4.06
C PHE A 66 9.77 -11.73 3.39
N ARG A 67 10.46 -12.65 4.07
CA ARG A 67 11.51 -13.48 3.46
C ARG A 67 10.83 -14.67 2.80
N VAL A 68 11.08 -14.85 1.51
CA VAL A 68 10.45 -15.88 0.69
C VAL A 68 11.51 -16.91 0.31
N ALA A 69 11.16 -18.19 0.37
CA ALA A 69 12.05 -19.27 -0.03
C ALA A 69 12.41 -19.13 -1.52
N ASP A 70 13.67 -19.35 -1.87
CA ASP A 70 14.12 -19.18 -3.26
C ASP A 70 13.36 -20.10 -4.23
N ALA A 71 12.97 -21.30 -3.77
CA ALA A 71 12.19 -22.28 -4.52
C ALA A 71 10.84 -21.75 -5.05
N VAL A 72 10.23 -20.75 -4.39
CA VAL A 72 8.95 -20.16 -4.80
C VAL A 72 9.09 -18.70 -5.26
N ARG A 73 10.32 -18.18 -5.38
CA ARG A 73 10.60 -16.78 -5.74
C ARG A 73 9.85 -16.34 -6.99
N GLU A 74 9.98 -17.08 -8.09
CA GLU A 74 9.40 -16.70 -9.38
C GLU A 74 7.87 -16.76 -9.37
N GLU A 75 7.29 -17.73 -8.67
CA GLU A 75 5.83 -17.84 -8.47
C GLU A 75 5.30 -16.61 -7.71
N VAL A 76 5.97 -16.23 -6.62
CA VAL A 76 5.61 -15.05 -5.83
C VAL A 76 5.73 -13.76 -6.65
N ILE A 77 6.78 -13.62 -7.47
CA ILE A 77 6.93 -12.47 -8.37
C ILE A 77 5.78 -12.42 -9.39
N ALA A 78 5.46 -13.54 -10.02
CA ALA A 78 4.38 -13.61 -11.01
C ALA A 78 3.03 -13.23 -10.38
N TYR A 79 2.70 -13.82 -9.23
CA TYR A 79 1.49 -13.50 -8.48
C TYR A 79 1.41 -12.01 -8.10
N LEU A 80 2.51 -11.44 -7.61
CA LEU A 80 2.54 -10.02 -7.24
C LEU A 80 2.37 -9.10 -8.46
N ARG A 81 2.92 -9.46 -9.62
CA ARG A 81 2.71 -8.71 -10.87
C ARG A 81 1.26 -8.75 -11.30
N GLU A 82 0.61 -9.91 -11.27
CA GLU A 82 -0.82 -10.04 -11.60
C GLU A 82 -1.71 -9.23 -10.65
N ARG A 83 -1.34 -9.19 -9.37
CA ARG A 83 -2.08 -8.46 -8.34
C ARG A 83 -1.89 -6.95 -8.41
N GLU A 84 -0.67 -6.47 -8.60
CA GLU A 84 -0.32 -5.05 -8.43
C GLU A 84 -0.22 -4.31 -9.78
N LEU A 85 0.13 -4.97 -10.89
CA LEU A 85 0.37 -4.31 -12.18
C LEU A 85 -0.85 -4.31 -13.13
N VAL A 86 -2.06 -4.53 -12.61
CA VAL A 86 -3.30 -4.58 -13.40
C VAL A 86 -3.47 -3.36 -14.33
N THR A 87 -3.15 -2.16 -13.82
CA THR A 87 -3.19 -0.92 -14.61
C THR A 87 -1.82 -0.31 -14.86
N ASN A 88 -0.75 -0.94 -14.38
CA ASN A 88 0.62 -0.41 -14.38
C ASN A 88 0.80 0.96 -13.69
N VAL A 89 -0.14 1.38 -12.83
CA VAL A 89 0.02 2.58 -11.99
C VAL A 89 1.16 2.45 -10.98
N TYR A 90 1.57 1.21 -10.68
CA TYR A 90 2.74 0.94 -9.86
C TYR A 90 3.92 0.48 -10.70
N LEU A 91 5.11 0.81 -10.22
CA LEU A 91 6.39 0.39 -10.76
C LEU A 91 7.00 -0.64 -9.82
N GLU A 92 7.33 -1.80 -10.37
CA GLU A 92 8.12 -2.80 -9.65
C GLU A 92 9.51 -2.25 -9.35
N ARG A 93 9.94 -2.31 -8.08
CA ARG A 93 11.24 -1.82 -7.62
C ARG A 93 11.84 -2.76 -6.59
N ARG A 94 13.16 -2.89 -6.62
CA ARG A 94 13.94 -3.40 -5.49
C ARG A 94 14.54 -2.22 -4.77
N LEU A 95 14.15 -2.00 -3.52
CA LEU A 95 14.67 -0.90 -2.71
C LEU A 95 15.17 -1.42 -1.36
N PRO A 96 16.16 -0.75 -0.75
CA PRO A 96 16.65 -1.15 0.55
C PRO A 96 15.63 -0.84 1.64
N VAL A 97 15.30 -1.83 2.46
CA VAL A 97 14.49 -1.68 3.67
C VAL A 97 15.31 -2.03 4.91
N THR A 98 15.05 -1.34 6.01
CA THR A 98 15.65 -1.65 7.31
C THR A 98 14.66 -2.51 8.10
N LEU A 99 15.05 -3.74 8.42
CA LEU A 99 14.28 -4.65 9.25
C LEU A 99 14.33 -4.21 10.71
N LYS A 100 13.35 -4.64 11.52
CA LYS A 100 13.28 -4.32 12.96
C LYS A 100 14.50 -4.82 13.75
N ASP A 101 15.15 -5.87 13.28
CA ASP A 101 16.38 -6.43 13.87
C ASP A 101 17.67 -5.67 13.47
N GLY A 102 17.54 -4.58 12.72
CA GLY A 102 18.65 -3.72 12.30
C GLY A 102 19.30 -4.11 10.97
N ARG A 103 18.98 -5.29 10.40
CA ARG A 103 19.47 -5.67 9.08
C ARG A 103 18.92 -4.74 8.00
N ARG A 104 19.72 -4.49 6.96
CA ARG A 104 19.30 -3.75 5.76
C ARG A 104 19.34 -4.68 4.57
N VAL A 105 18.19 -4.94 3.97
CA VAL A 105 18.03 -5.91 2.88
C VAL A 105 17.36 -5.28 1.67
N PRO A 106 17.70 -5.67 0.42
CA PRO A 106 16.94 -5.29 -0.75
C PRO A 106 15.61 -6.05 -0.77
N ALA A 107 14.49 -5.34 -0.91
CA ALA A 107 13.17 -5.95 -0.99
C ALA A 107 12.43 -5.50 -2.25
N LEU A 108 11.74 -6.44 -2.89
CA LEU A 108 10.78 -6.19 -3.95
C LEU A 108 9.57 -5.45 -3.38
N THR A 109 9.14 -4.39 -4.05
CA THR A 109 7.93 -3.65 -3.71
C THR A 109 7.41 -2.90 -4.94
N TYR A 110 6.26 -2.25 -4.79
CA TYR A 110 5.55 -1.57 -5.86
C TYR A 110 5.37 -0.11 -5.47
N VAL A 111 6.05 0.81 -6.16
CA VAL A 111 5.98 2.26 -5.89
C VAL A 111 5.04 2.90 -6.90
N VAL A 112 4.33 3.96 -6.53
CA VAL A 112 3.44 4.63 -7.49
C VAL A 112 4.26 5.31 -8.61
N ASP A 113 3.80 5.17 -9.86
CA ASP A 113 4.31 5.95 -10.98
C ASP A 113 3.67 7.34 -10.97
N ARG A 114 4.47 8.37 -10.69
CA ARG A 114 4.01 9.76 -10.69
C ARG A 114 3.65 10.30 -12.08
N ALA A 115 4.09 9.63 -13.16
CA ALA A 115 3.75 10.01 -14.52
C ALA A 115 2.42 9.37 -14.99
N HIS A 116 1.87 8.43 -14.23
CA HIS A 116 0.68 7.70 -14.63
C HIS A 116 -0.59 8.53 -14.39
N GLN A 117 -1.58 8.41 -15.28
CA GLN A 117 -2.86 9.14 -15.21
C GLN A 117 -3.65 8.89 -13.90
N GLN A 118 -3.42 7.75 -13.26
CA GLN A 118 -4.05 7.41 -11.97
C GLN A 118 -3.33 7.98 -10.76
N TYR A 119 -2.18 8.65 -10.93
CA TYR A 119 -1.54 9.33 -9.81
C TYR A 119 -2.35 10.56 -9.41
N ALA A 120 -2.83 10.58 -8.16
CA ALA A 120 -3.65 11.65 -7.61
C ALA A 120 -2.81 12.80 -7.02
N GLY A 121 -1.48 12.67 -6.96
CA GLY A 121 -0.63 13.65 -6.31
C GLY A 121 -0.71 13.60 -4.79
N ALA A 122 -0.31 14.70 -4.15
CA ALA A 122 -0.46 14.92 -2.73
C ALA A 122 -1.73 15.73 -2.49
N LEU A 123 -2.81 15.04 -2.12
CA LEU A 123 -4.06 15.65 -1.71
C LEU A 123 -4.00 16.07 -0.25
N ASP A 124 -4.71 17.14 0.11
CA ASP A 124 -4.96 17.45 1.50
C ASP A 124 -6.03 16.51 2.10
N VAL A 125 -6.22 16.61 3.42
CA VAL A 125 -7.18 15.74 4.14
C VAL A 125 -8.61 15.95 3.66
N ARG A 126 -9.03 17.19 3.38
CA ARG A 126 -10.40 17.51 2.99
C ARG A 126 -10.68 17.04 1.56
N GLU A 127 -9.75 17.26 0.65
CA GLU A 127 -9.80 16.78 -0.73
C GLU A 127 -9.91 15.24 -0.75
N ALA A 128 -9.04 14.56 0.01
CA ALA A 128 -9.07 13.11 0.11
C ALA A 128 -10.40 12.60 0.71
N ALA A 129 -10.88 13.23 1.78
CA ALA A 129 -12.15 12.87 2.42
C ALA A 129 -13.36 13.08 1.49
N ALA A 130 -13.37 14.16 0.70
CA ALA A 130 -14.43 14.41 -0.28
C ALA A 130 -14.51 13.30 -1.33
N VAL A 131 -13.37 12.84 -1.86
CA VAL A 131 -13.33 11.72 -2.81
C VAL A 131 -13.75 10.41 -2.13
N VAL A 132 -13.15 10.09 -0.97
CA VAL A 132 -13.37 8.81 -0.26
C VAL A 132 -14.82 8.64 0.20
N SER A 133 -15.50 9.72 0.57
CA SER A 133 -16.90 9.68 1.03
C SER A 133 -17.89 9.39 -0.11
N GLN A 134 -17.57 9.78 -1.34
CA GLN A 134 -18.49 9.68 -2.50
C GLN A 134 -18.20 8.48 -3.39
N ALA A 135 -16.97 7.94 -3.37
CA ALA A 135 -16.55 6.88 -4.27
C ALA A 135 -16.98 5.47 -3.78
N SER A 136 -17.42 4.65 -4.73
CA SER A 136 -17.71 3.23 -4.54
C SER A 136 -17.40 2.46 -5.82
N GLY A 137 -16.84 1.27 -5.69
CA GLY A 137 -16.51 0.41 -6.82
C GLY A 137 -16.92 -1.04 -6.60
N LYS A 138 -16.39 -1.95 -7.43
CA LYS A 138 -16.68 -3.39 -7.41
C LYS A 138 -16.43 -4.04 -6.04
N SER A 139 -15.46 -3.53 -5.27
CA SER A 139 -15.12 -4.06 -3.94
C SER A 139 -15.82 -3.31 -2.80
N GLY A 140 -16.79 -2.46 -3.13
CA GLY A 140 -17.59 -1.69 -2.19
C GLY A 140 -17.11 -0.24 -1.98
N PRO A 141 -17.71 0.47 -1.02
CA PRO A 141 -17.44 1.87 -0.73
C PRO A 141 -15.97 2.14 -0.38
N ASN A 142 -15.47 3.31 -0.77
CA ASN A 142 -14.08 3.67 -0.53
C ASN A 142 -13.80 4.01 0.94
N HIS A 143 -14.74 4.62 1.67
CA HIS A 143 -14.58 4.88 3.10
C HIS A 143 -14.37 3.59 3.92
N LEU A 144 -15.03 2.48 3.56
CA LEU A 144 -14.79 1.18 4.20
C LEU A 144 -13.38 0.65 3.92
N TYR A 145 -12.82 0.92 2.73
CA TYR A 145 -11.42 0.59 2.45
C TYR A 145 -10.46 1.36 3.36
N VAL A 146 -10.70 2.66 3.55
CA VAL A 146 -9.88 3.50 4.45
C VAL A 146 -10.01 3.02 5.89
N ALA A 147 -11.24 2.76 6.36
CA ALA A 147 -11.52 2.24 7.69
C ALA A 147 -10.79 0.92 7.97
N ASN A 148 -10.94 -0.06 7.07
CA ASN A 148 -10.31 -1.38 7.21
C ASN A 148 -8.78 -1.29 7.15
N THR A 149 -8.25 -0.45 6.25
CA THR A 149 -6.80 -0.21 6.15
C THR A 149 -6.26 0.38 7.45
N LEU A 150 -6.96 1.36 8.02
CA LEU A 150 -6.56 2.00 9.27
C LEU A 150 -6.62 1.02 10.45
N SER A 151 -7.68 0.21 10.53
CA SER A 151 -7.83 -0.82 11.57
C SER A 151 -6.66 -1.82 11.55
N HIS A 152 -6.31 -2.38 10.39
CA HIS A 152 -5.15 -3.27 10.28
C HIS A 152 -3.84 -2.57 10.63
N MET A 153 -3.66 -1.32 10.22
CA MET A 153 -2.48 -0.53 10.59
C MET A 153 -2.38 -0.35 12.11
N GLN A 154 -3.49 -0.08 12.79
CA GLN A 154 -3.54 0.06 14.25
C GLN A 154 -3.25 -1.26 14.97
N GLU A 155 -3.78 -2.39 14.51
CA GLU A 155 -3.47 -3.74 15.02
C GLU A 155 -1.97 -4.05 14.95
N MET A 156 -1.29 -3.53 13.92
CA MET A 156 0.16 -3.66 13.74
C MET A 156 0.97 -2.55 14.45
N GLY A 157 0.35 -1.68 15.25
CA GLY A 157 1.03 -0.57 15.93
C GLY A 157 1.54 0.54 15.01
N ILE A 158 1.05 0.60 13.76
CA ILE A 158 1.45 1.59 12.76
C ILE A 158 0.46 2.76 12.83
N ARG A 159 0.91 3.88 13.42
CA ARG A 159 0.23 5.18 13.37
C ARG A 159 0.49 5.91 12.06
N ASP A 160 -0.55 6.54 11.53
CA ASP A 160 -0.53 7.39 10.34
C ASP A 160 -1.54 8.53 10.53
N GLN A 161 -1.07 9.65 11.07
CA GLN A 161 -1.95 10.75 11.51
C GLN A 161 -2.76 11.35 10.36
N TRP A 162 -2.20 11.41 9.16
CA TRP A 162 -2.89 11.96 8.00
C TRP A 162 -4.05 11.04 7.58
N LEU A 163 -3.81 9.72 7.51
CA LEU A 163 -4.86 8.76 7.19
C LEU A 163 -5.94 8.70 8.29
N GLU A 164 -5.54 8.81 9.56
CA GLU A 164 -6.45 8.92 10.71
C GLU A 164 -7.38 10.13 10.59
N GLN A 165 -6.86 11.30 10.16
CA GLN A 165 -7.66 12.50 9.93
C GLN A 165 -8.65 12.33 8.76
N VAL A 166 -8.22 11.71 7.66
CA VAL A 166 -9.12 11.41 6.53
C VAL A 166 -10.25 10.48 6.99
N ALA A 167 -9.91 9.43 7.74
CA ALA A 167 -10.90 8.47 8.25
C ALA A 167 -11.92 9.14 9.18
N ALA A 168 -11.48 10.05 10.06
CA ALA A 168 -12.35 10.80 10.96
C ALA A 168 -13.34 11.72 10.23
N MET A 169 -13.05 12.14 8.99
CA MET A 169 -13.96 12.97 8.18
C MET A 169 -15.01 12.15 7.41
N VAL A 170 -14.78 10.86 7.19
CA VAL A 170 -15.63 10.02 6.31
C VAL A 170 -16.35 8.90 7.04
N MET A 171 -15.98 8.62 8.29
CA MET A 171 -16.65 7.66 9.15
C MET A 171 -17.60 8.39 10.11
N PRO A 172 -18.81 7.88 10.35
CA PRO A 172 -19.67 8.43 11.39
C PRO A 172 -18.96 8.35 12.75
N ALA A 173 -19.19 9.34 13.61
CA ALA A 173 -18.80 9.24 15.00
C ALA A 173 -19.51 8.02 15.62
N ALA A 174 -18.74 7.15 16.27
CA ALA A 174 -19.27 6.00 17.00
C ALA A 174 -20.12 6.43 18.20
#